data_AF-A0A0H2YRH2-F1
#
_entry.id   AF-A0A0H2YRH2-F1
#
_cell.length_a   1.000
_cell.length_b   1.000
_cell.length_c   1.000
_cell.angle_alpha   90.00
_cell.angle_beta   90.00
_cell.angle_gamma   90.00
#
_symmetry.space_group_name_H-M   'P 1'
#
loop_
_entity.id
_entity.type
_entity.pdbx_description
1 polymer ?
#
loop_
_entity_poly.entity_id
_entity_poly.type
_entity_poly.pdbx_seq_one_letter_code
_entity_poly.pdbx_strand_id
1 'polypeptide(L)'
;MKNGRRVKNPKRNSSSRSKSKVLDISIIILIIALALVIAVGTIRDKKTLAKNMEIYSSDSSNNSEDNKKQATTSNPYEKIKKGEEVNILVLGNGVGISEGKTDESGNWTSSLSKWLEETYKSKANITNLSQDKATVKVGLEELEKNKDNFDLAYIIFGENDQKEIKPNEFKEDYEKIIKNLKERNKNISIVPIIENSLRKKNEYTNLIEDIGKDNDIKVLDMATVFTKDPAPYAKLTTKGGIYPNNVGYSLYFSNIKSLIEANIAALN
;
A
#
# COMPACT_ATOMS: atom_id res chain seq x y z
N MET A 1 -45.23 -63.77 49.15
CA MET A 1 -43.83 -64.24 49.09
C MET A 1 -43.28 -63.97 47.69
N LYS A 2 -42.12 -63.29 47.68
CA LYS A 2 -41.05 -63.18 46.69
C LYS A 2 -41.14 -63.84 45.29
N ASN A 3 -40.60 -63.06 44.34
CA ASN A 3 -39.77 -63.40 43.17
C ASN A 3 -40.50 -63.91 41.90
N GLY A 4 -40.10 -63.54 40.68
CA GLY A 4 -38.91 -62.83 40.24
C GLY A 4 -38.99 -62.47 38.74
N ARG A 5 -38.19 -61.48 38.37
CA ARG A 5 -38.06 -60.86 37.05
C ARG A 5 -37.71 -61.86 35.93
N ARG A 6 -38.32 -61.68 34.75
CA ARG A 6 -37.74 -62.12 33.47
C ARG A 6 -37.38 -60.87 32.65
N VAL A 7 -36.10 -60.77 32.32
CA VAL A 7 -35.44 -59.65 31.65
C VAL A 7 -35.92 -59.53 30.19
N LYS A 8 -36.30 -58.33 29.75
CA LYS A 8 -36.33 -57.95 28.32
C LYS A 8 -35.29 -56.86 28.09
N ASN A 9 -34.32 -57.18 27.25
CA ASN A 9 -33.29 -56.25 26.78
C ASN A 9 -33.92 -55.30 25.73
N PRO A 10 -33.86 -53.97 25.86
CA PRO A 10 -34.23 -53.08 24.77
C PRO A 10 -33.10 -53.03 23.73
N LYS A 11 -33.51 -53.10 22.45
CA LYS A 11 -32.64 -52.98 21.27
C LYS A 11 -31.75 -51.73 21.35
N ARG A 12 -30.45 -51.93 21.13
CA ARG A 12 -29.45 -50.87 20.97
C ARG A 12 -29.74 -50.14 19.65
N ASN A 13 -30.36 -48.95 19.73
CA ASN A 13 -30.53 -48.09 18.56
C ASN A 13 -29.19 -47.43 18.21
N SER A 14 -28.69 -47.73 17.02
CA SER A 14 -27.50 -47.14 16.42
C SER A 14 -27.82 -45.75 15.86
N SER A 15 -27.37 -44.67 16.53
CA SER A 15 -27.47 -43.31 15.98
C SER A 15 -26.18 -42.50 16.00
N SER A 16 -25.02 -43.11 16.34
CA SER A 16 -23.74 -42.38 16.38
C SER A 16 -22.99 -42.30 15.04
N ARG A 17 -23.46 -43.00 13.99
CA ARG A 17 -22.68 -43.16 12.73
C ARG A 17 -22.98 -42.10 11.66
N SER A 18 -24.03 -41.29 11.80
CA SER A 18 -24.39 -40.25 10.81
C SER A 18 -23.87 -38.86 11.15
N LYS A 19 -23.70 -38.52 12.44
CA LYS A 19 -23.23 -37.18 12.85
C LYS A 19 -21.76 -36.93 12.49
N SER A 20 -20.89 -37.95 12.55
CA SER A 20 -19.47 -37.78 12.20
C SER A 20 -19.27 -37.52 10.70
N LYS A 21 -19.97 -38.27 9.83
CA LYS A 21 -19.87 -38.10 8.37
C LYS A 21 -20.34 -36.73 7.89
N VAL A 22 -21.37 -36.15 8.50
CA VAL A 22 -21.85 -34.80 8.17
C VAL A 22 -20.84 -33.74 8.61
N LEU A 23 -20.18 -33.93 9.76
CA LEU A 23 -19.13 -33.05 10.25
C LEU A 23 -17.89 -33.09 9.34
N ASP A 24 -17.49 -34.30 8.91
CA ASP A 24 -16.37 -34.50 7.98
C ASP A 24 -16.63 -33.86 6.61
N ILE A 25 -17.85 -34.00 6.07
CA ILE A 25 -18.25 -33.35 4.80
C ILE A 25 -18.24 -31.81 4.95
N SER A 26 -18.69 -31.29 6.09
CA SER A 26 -18.72 -29.84 6.34
C SER A 26 -17.31 -29.24 6.40
N ILE A 27 -16.35 -29.95 7.01
CA ILE A 27 -14.94 -29.53 7.05
C ILE A 27 -14.34 -29.52 5.64
N ILE A 28 -14.61 -30.54 4.83
CA ILE A 28 -14.13 -30.60 3.43
C ILE A 28 -14.66 -29.42 2.61
N ILE A 29 -15.95 -29.08 2.76
CA ILE A 29 -16.56 -27.93 2.08
C ILE A 29 -15.88 -26.61 2.51
N LEU A 30 -15.58 -26.45 3.80
CA LEU A 30 -14.88 -25.26 4.30
C LEU A 30 -13.45 -25.14 3.76
N ILE A 31 -12.71 -26.26 3.65
CA ILE A 31 -11.36 -26.26 3.08
C ILE A 31 -11.40 -25.90 1.59
N ILE A 32 -12.36 -26.45 0.84
CA ILE A 32 -12.54 -26.12 -0.58
C ILE A 32 -12.92 -24.64 -0.73
N ALA A 33 -13.82 -24.12 0.09
CA ALA A 33 -14.19 -22.71 0.09
C ALA A 33 -12.99 -21.81 0.39
N LEU A 34 -12.16 -22.18 1.38
CA LEU A 34 -10.94 -21.44 1.71
C LEU A 34 -9.91 -21.48 0.57
N ALA A 35 -9.69 -22.66 -0.04
CA ALA A 35 -8.80 -22.81 -1.19
C ALA A 35 -9.28 -21.98 -2.39
N LEU A 36 -10.59 -21.93 -2.63
CA LEU A 36 -11.18 -21.08 -3.67
C LEU A 36 -10.99 -19.59 -3.36
N VAL A 37 -11.17 -19.17 -2.10
CA VAL A 37 -10.93 -17.77 -1.68
C VAL A 37 -9.46 -17.38 -1.89
N ILE A 38 -8.51 -18.26 -1.51
CA ILE A 38 -7.07 -18.03 -1.72
C ILE A 38 -6.74 -18.00 -3.22
N ALA A 39 -7.29 -18.92 -4.02
CA ALA A 39 -7.07 -18.96 -5.46
C ALA A 39 -7.62 -17.71 -6.16
N VAL A 40 -8.83 -17.26 -5.80
CA VAL A 40 -9.43 -16.03 -6.33
C VAL A 40 -8.64 -14.81 -5.89
N GLY A 41 -8.17 -14.75 -4.65
CA GLY A 41 -7.28 -13.71 -4.14
C GLY A 41 -5.99 -13.61 -4.96
N THR A 42 -5.27 -14.72 -5.11
CA THR A 42 -4.01 -14.77 -5.87
C THR A 42 -4.17 -14.45 -7.36
N ILE A 43 -5.28 -14.85 -7.99
CA ILE A 43 -5.58 -14.50 -9.39
C ILE A 43 -5.89 -13.00 -9.51
N ARG A 44 -6.68 -12.43 -8.58
CA ARG A 44 -6.94 -10.98 -8.55
C ARG A 44 -5.64 -10.22 -8.32
N ASP A 45 -4.79 -10.65 -7.39
CA ASP A 45 -3.49 -10.03 -7.14
C ASP A 45 -2.59 -10.07 -8.37
N LYS A 46 -2.53 -11.19 -9.10
CA LYS A 46 -1.76 -11.29 -10.35
C LYS A 46 -2.33 -10.41 -11.46
N LYS A 47 -3.65 -10.32 -11.59
CA LYS A 47 -4.30 -9.48 -12.60
C LYS A 47 -4.15 -7.98 -12.27
N THR A 48 -4.28 -7.63 -10.99
CA THR A 48 -4.00 -6.29 -10.47
C THR A 48 -2.52 -5.96 -10.66
N LEU A 49 -1.60 -6.85 -10.32
CA LEU A 49 -0.17 -6.70 -10.57
C LEU A 49 0.13 -6.52 -12.06
N ALA A 50 -0.45 -7.32 -12.95
CA ALA A 50 -0.23 -7.19 -14.39
C ALA A 50 -0.77 -5.87 -14.95
N LYS A 51 -1.98 -5.46 -14.53
CA LYS A 51 -2.59 -4.18 -14.93
C LYS A 51 -1.81 -2.98 -14.38
N ASN A 52 -1.36 -3.07 -13.13
CA ASN A 52 -0.55 -2.03 -12.50
C ASN A 52 0.84 -1.99 -13.11
N MET A 53 1.45 -3.14 -13.39
CA MET A 53 2.71 -3.25 -14.10
C MET A 53 2.61 -2.63 -15.50
N GLU A 54 1.53 -2.86 -16.25
CA GLU A 54 1.29 -2.19 -17.54
C GLU A 54 1.19 -0.66 -17.40
N ILE A 55 0.53 -0.16 -16.36
CA ILE A 55 0.50 1.28 -16.01
C ILE A 55 1.91 1.78 -15.61
N TYR A 56 2.75 0.92 -15.06
CA TYR A 56 4.07 1.29 -14.53
C TYR A 56 5.26 0.95 -15.42
N SER A 57 5.11 0.14 -16.47
CA SER A 57 6.19 -0.28 -17.37
C SER A 57 6.23 0.48 -18.69
N SER A 58 5.23 1.32 -18.99
CA SER A 58 5.12 2.00 -20.28
C SER A 58 6.11 3.15 -20.51
N ASP A 59 6.86 3.60 -19.50
CA ASP A 59 7.79 4.76 -19.61
C ASP A 59 9.23 4.47 -19.14
N SER A 60 9.59 3.21 -18.85
CA SER A 60 10.93 2.85 -18.32
C SER A 60 12.02 2.71 -19.39
N SER A 61 12.06 3.63 -20.35
CA SER A 61 13.20 3.77 -21.25
C SER A 61 13.73 5.20 -21.16
N ASN A 62 14.64 5.45 -20.22
CA ASN A 62 15.90 6.17 -20.45
C ASN A 62 16.66 6.38 -19.13
N ASN A 63 17.98 6.48 -19.26
CA ASN A 63 18.98 6.86 -18.25
C ASN A 63 19.66 5.72 -17.48
N SER A 64 20.27 4.80 -18.21
CA SER A 64 21.50 4.16 -17.78
C SER A 64 22.67 4.80 -18.51
N GLU A 65 23.29 5.82 -17.91
CA GLU A 65 24.71 6.21 -18.10
C GLU A 65 24.91 7.58 -17.44
N ASP A 66 25.31 7.57 -16.16
CA ASP A 66 26.35 8.44 -15.61
C ASP A 66 26.39 8.33 -14.09
N ASN A 67 27.50 7.81 -13.56
CA ASN A 67 28.26 8.39 -12.44
C ASN A 67 29.18 7.34 -11.78
N LYS A 68 30.44 7.34 -12.23
CA LYS A 68 31.53 6.63 -11.55
C LYS A 68 32.15 7.58 -10.50
N LYS A 69 32.04 7.17 -9.23
CA LYS A 69 32.73 7.66 -8.01
C LYS A 69 32.21 8.93 -7.33
N GLN A 70 31.25 8.73 -6.43
CA GLN A 70 31.13 9.42 -5.13
C GLN A 70 30.27 8.54 -4.21
N ALA A 71 30.51 8.54 -2.90
CA ALA A 71 29.98 7.62 -1.86
C ALA A 71 28.74 6.79 -2.25
N THR A 72 28.90 5.46 -2.26
CA THR A 72 27.92 4.46 -2.71
C THR A 72 26.67 4.40 -1.83
N THR A 73 25.74 5.35 -1.93
CA THR A 73 24.36 5.03 -1.57
C THR A 73 23.77 4.25 -2.75
N SER A 74 23.69 2.93 -2.62
CA SER A 74 22.97 2.07 -3.56
C SER A 74 21.53 2.61 -3.66
N ASN A 75 20.96 2.66 -4.87
CA ASN A 75 19.55 2.96 -5.09
C ASN A 75 18.68 2.15 -4.09
N PRO A 76 17.64 2.72 -3.45
CA PRO A 76 16.76 2.01 -2.51
C PRO A 76 16.33 0.62 -2.98
N TYR A 77 16.03 0.45 -4.26
CA TYR A 77 15.57 -0.83 -4.80
C TYR A 77 16.67 -1.89 -4.83
N GLU A 78 17.93 -1.50 -5.05
CA GLU A 78 19.07 -2.41 -4.92
C GLU A 78 19.29 -2.82 -3.47
N LYS A 79 19.15 -1.87 -2.52
CA LYS A 79 19.22 -2.17 -1.08
C LYS A 79 18.16 -3.20 -0.68
N ILE A 80 16.92 -2.98 -1.10
CA ILE A 80 15.81 -3.92 -0.89
C ILE A 80 16.16 -5.29 -1.47
N LYS A 81 16.59 -5.35 -2.75
CA LYS A 81 16.94 -6.62 -3.42
C LYS A 81 18.06 -7.39 -2.69
N LYS A 82 19.01 -6.69 -2.07
CA LYS A 82 20.12 -7.28 -1.29
C LYS A 82 19.74 -7.64 0.15
N GLY A 83 18.52 -7.32 0.59
CA GLY A 83 18.08 -7.52 1.97
C GLY A 83 18.67 -6.51 2.95
N GLU A 84 19.21 -5.40 2.47
CA GLU A 84 19.74 -4.33 3.32
C GLU A 84 18.60 -3.51 3.93
N GLU A 85 18.85 -2.89 5.08
CA GLU A 85 17.87 -1.99 5.70
C GLU A 85 17.62 -0.75 4.81
N VAL A 86 16.37 -0.31 4.74
CA VAL A 86 15.97 0.90 4.02
C VAL A 86 15.23 1.87 4.94
N ASN A 87 15.62 3.14 4.88
CA ASN A 87 14.97 4.22 5.60
C ASN A 87 13.89 4.83 4.70
N ILE A 88 12.63 4.76 5.13
CA ILE A 88 11.49 5.19 4.33
C ILE A 88 10.82 6.38 5.03
N LEU A 89 10.65 7.48 4.32
CA LEU A 89 9.82 8.60 4.76
C LEU A 89 8.39 8.45 4.24
N VAL A 90 7.41 8.67 5.10
CA VAL A 90 6.03 8.97 4.69
C VAL A 90 5.71 10.38 5.17
N LEU A 91 5.51 11.27 4.21
CA LEU A 91 5.19 12.67 4.46
C LEU A 91 3.82 12.97 3.85
N GLY A 92 2.83 13.29 4.67
CA GLY A 92 1.48 13.42 4.15
C GLY A 92 0.43 13.81 5.18
N ASN A 93 -0.81 13.45 4.87
CA ASN A 93 -1.97 13.76 5.69
C ASN A 93 -2.60 12.49 6.33
N GLY A 94 -3.91 12.52 6.62
CA GLY A 94 -4.68 11.37 7.12
C GLY A 94 -4.45 10.07 6.32
N VAL A 95 -4.24 10.13 5.00
CA VAL A 95 -3.91 8.95 4.18
C VAL A 95 -2.58 8.32 4.60
N GLY A 96 -1.57 9.15 4.91
CA GLY A 96 -0.25 8.71 5.34
C GLY A 96 -0.26 7.99 6.69
N ILE A 97 -1.15 8.37 7.62
CA ILE A 97 -1.35 7.68 8.91
C ILE A 97 -2.39 6.54 8.85
N SER A 98 -2.90 6.22 7.65
CA SER A 98 -3.94 5.22 7.43
C SER A 98 -5.28 5.53 8.13
N GLU A 99 -5.71 6.79 8.17
CA GLU A 99 -6.99 7.19 8.73
C GLU A 99 -8.18 6.46 8.06
N GLY A 100 -9.17 6.05 8.84
CA GLY A 100 -10.30 5.28 8.31
C GLY A 100 -10.09 3.77 8.28
N LYS A 101 -8.88 3.28 8.64
CA LYS A 101 -8.69 1.87 8.99
C LYS A 101 -9.52 1.49 10.23
N THR A 102 -10.01 0.27 10.27
CA THR A 102 -10.71 -0.29 11.44
C THR A 102 -9.84 -1.20 12.28
N ASP A 103 -8.73 -1.66 11.72
CA ASP A 103 -7.73 -2.52 12.37
C ASP A 103 -6.40 -2.46 11.60
N GLU A 104 -5.37 -3.16 12.07
CA GLU A 104 -4.03 -3.11 11.50
C GLU A 104 -3.92 -3.66 10.06
N SER A 105 -4.90 -4.43 9.57
CA SER A 105 -4.91 -4.83 8.15
C SER A 105 -5.10 -3.64 7.21
N GLY A 106 -5.67 -2.54 7.71
CA GLY A 106 -5.78 -1.28 6.97
C GLY A 106 -4.57 -0.38 7.09
N ASN A 107 -3.53 -0.77 7.83
CA ASN A 107 -2.30 0.02 7.93
C ASN A 107 -1.35 -0.33 6.78
N TRP A 108 -1.33 0.51 5.74
CA TRP A 108 -0.56 0.21 4.53
C TRP A 108 0.95 0.27 4.76
N THR A 109 1.43 1.13 5.67
CA THR A 109 2.87 1.23 6.00
C THR A 109 3.36 0.01 6.79
N SER A 110 2.56 -0.49 7.74
CA SER A 110 2.87 -1.75 8.44
C SER A 110 2.84 -2.94 7.49
N SER A 111 1.87 -2.98 6.56
CA SER A 111 1.80 -4.01 5.53
C SER A 111 3.02 -3.98 4.60
N LEU A 112 3.47 -2.79 4.21
CA LEU A 112 4.69 -2.58 3.43
C LEU A 112 5.93 -3.08 4.16
N SER A 113 6.13 -2.67 5.42
CA SER A 113 7.28 -3.07 6.23
C SER A 113 7.36 -4.59 6.38
N LYS A 114 6.25 -5.22 6.75
CA LYS A 114 6.15 -6.68 6.87
C LYS A 114 6.47 -7.38 5.56
N TRP A 115 5.91 -6.92 4.44
CA TRP A 115 6.16 -7.54 3.14
C TRP A 115 7.62 -7.44 2.69
N LEU A 116 8.27 -6.29 2.91
CA LEU A 116 9.70 -6.11 2.59
C LEU A 116 10.58 -7.07 3.41
N GLU A 117 10.30 -7.20 4.70
CA GLU A 117 11.04 -8.11 5.60
C GLU A 117 10.80 -9.58 5.22
N GLU A 118 9.55 -9.97 4.96
CA GLU A 118 9.22 -11.37 4.62
C GLU A 118 9.78 -11.78 3.25
N THR A 119 9.66 -10.90 2.25
CA THR A 119 9.99 -11.21 0.83
C THR A 119 11.47 -11.03 0.53
N TYR A 120 12.05 -9.90 0.95
CA TYR A 120 13.41 -9.51 0.59
C TYR A 120 14.41 -9.59 1.74
N LYS A 121 13.95 -9.89 2.97
CA LYS A 121 14.76 -9.82 4.20
C LYS A 121 15.29 -8.41 4.49
N SER A 122 14.71 -7.41 3.84
CA SER A 122 15.03 -5.99 4.00
C SER A 122 14.13 -5.39 5.07
N LYS A 123 14.72 -4.87 6.14
CA LYS A 123 13.98 -4.16 7.19
C LYS A 123 13.69 -2.73 6.75
N ALA A 124 12.43 -2.32 6.89
CA ALA A 124 12.01 -0.95 6.62
C ALA A 124 11.97 -0.12 7.91
N ASN A 125 12.89 0.83 8.03
CA ASN A 125 12.88 1.85 9.07
C ASN A 125 11.97 3.00 8.60
N ILE A 126 10.67 2.92 8.91
CA ILE A 126 9.68 3.90 8.45
C ILE A 126 9.57 5.07 9.44
N THR A 127 9.90 6.27 8.98
CA THR A 127 9.59 7.53 9.65
C THR A 127 8.32 8.12 9.02
N ASN A 128 7.23 8.13 9.77
CA ASN A 128 5.96 8.71 9.31
C ASN A 128 5.76 10.09 9.94
N LEU A 129 5.90 11.14 9.13
CA LEU A 129 5.69 12.54 9.52
C LEU A 129 4.31 13.05 9.09
N SER A 130 3.38 12.15 8.79
CA SER A 130 2.04 12.52 8.36
C SER A 130 1.17 12.96 9.54
N GLN A 131 0.29 13.93 9.32
CA GLN A 131 -0.65 14.42 10.34
C GLN A 131 -2.07 14.54 9.77
N ASP A 132 -3.10 14.32 10.59
CA ASP A 132 -4.49 14.53 10.14
C ASP A 132 -4.66 15.96 9.61
N LYS A 133 -5.38 16.08 8.49
CA LYS A 133 -5.67 17.34 7.78
C LYS A 133 -4.47 18.17 7.34
N ALA A 134 -3.25 17.64 7.41
CA ALA A 134 -2.07 18.39 6.97
C ALA A 134 -2.15 18.79 5.50
N THR A 135 -1.61 19.99 5.22
CA THR A 135 -1.28 20.49 3.88
C THR A 135 0.21 20.29 3.61
N VAL A 136 0.63 20.49 2.36
CA VAL A 136 2.04 20.42 1.95
C VAL A 136 2.92 21.37 2.74
N LYS A 137 2.39 22.53 3.17
CA LYS A 137 3.10 23.49 4.02
C LYS A 137 3.48 22.89 5.36
N VAL A 138 2.54 22.22 6.03
CA VAL A 138 2.81 21.49 7.29
C VAL A 138 3.82 20.38 7.05
N GLY A 139 3.70 19.66 5.93
CA GLY A 139 4.67 18.66 5.50
C GLY A 139 6.09 19.21 5.35
N LEU A 140 6.23 20.37 4.70
CA LEU A 140 7.53 21.03 4.53
C LEU A 140 8.12 21.42 5.89
N GLU A 141 7.31 22.00 6.79
CA GLU A 141 7.76 22.37 8.13
C GLU A 141 8.25 21.16 8.94
N GLU A 142 7.54 20.02 8.89
CA GLU A 142 7.96 18.78 9.56
C GLU A 142 9.23 18.17 8.94
N LEU A 143 9.33 18.19 7.60
CA LEU A 143 10.53 17.76 6.91
C LEU A 143 11.72 18.66 7.23
N GLU A 144 11.52 19.96 7.45
CA GLU A 144 12.60 20.88 7.82
C GLU A 144 13.08 20.66 9.26
N LYS A 145 12.19 20.26 10.18
CA LYS A 145 12.55 19.89 11.55
C LYS A 145 13.31 18.56 11.60
N ASN A 146 12.91 17.59 10.79
CA ASN A 146 13.59 16.30 10.69
C ASN A 146 14.85 16.41 9.81
N LYS A 147 16.02 16.05 10.31
CA LYS A 147 17.29 16.11 9.56
C LYS A 147 17.78 14.73 9.10
N ASP A 148 16.95 13.70 9.21
CA ASP A 148 17.32 12.35 8.84
C ASP A 148 17.45 12.22 7.31
N ASN A 149 18.15 11.15 6.93
CA ASN A 149 18.33 10.78 5.53
C ASN A 149 17.48 9.55 5.18
N PHE A 150 16.88 9.57 3.99
CA PHE A 150 15.93 8.56 3.54
C PHE A 150 16.38 7.97 2.20
N ASP A 151 16.12 6.68 2.01
CA ASP A 151 16.34 6.00 0.74
C ASP A 151 15.11 6.10 -0.16
N LEU A 152 13.91 6.12 0.42
CA LEU A 152 12.62 6.19 -0.28
C LEU A 152 11.67 7.15 0.44
N ALA A 153 10.94 7.98 -0.30
CA ALA A 153 9.95 8.90 0.27
C ALA A 153 8.61 8.82 -0.46
N TYR A 154 7.52 8.71 0.29
CA TYR A 154 6.15 8.87 -0.20
C TYR A 154 5.61 10.24 0.21
N ILE A 155 5.15 11.04 -0.75
CA ILE A 155 4.61 12.38 -0.52
C ILE A 155 3.11 12.40 -0.83
N ILE A 156 2.27 12.70 0.15
CA ILE A 156 0.80 12.50 0.08
C ILE A 156 0.08 13.79 0.51
N PHE A 157 -0.10 14.70 -0.44
CA PHE A 157 -0.80 15.98 -0.27
C PHE A 157 -1.63 16.31 -1.50
N GLY A 158 -2.60 17.20 -1.33
CA GLY A 158 -3.51 17.63 -2.38
C GLY A 158 -4.93 17.86 -1.86
N GLU A 159 -5.55 16.89 -1.16
CA GLU A 159 -6.97 16.93 -0.77
C GLU A 159 -7.31 18.07 0.21
N ASN A 160 -6.44 18.34 1.18
CA ASN A 160 -6.62 19.44 2.12
C ASN A 160 -6.15 20.76 1.52
N ASP A 161 -5.10 20.70 0.69
CA ASP A 161 -4.47 21.85 0.06
C ASP A 161 -5.44 22.64 -0.81
N GLN A 162 -6.35 21.96 -1.53
CA GLN A 162 -7.36 22.62 -2.37
C GLN A 162 -8.29 23.56 -1.59
N LYS A 163 -8.38 23.37 -0.27
CA LYS A 163 -9.28 24.12 0.62
C LYS A 163 -8.56 25.26 1.33
N GLU A 164 -7.23 25.19 1.42
CA GLU A 164 -6.47 26.01 2.36
C GLU A 164 -5.36 26.85 1.72
N ILE A 165 -4.75 26.40 0.64
CA ILE A 165 -3.59 27.07 0.03
C ILE A 165 -3.75 27.24 -1.48
N LYS A 166 -3.15 28.29 -2.03
CA LYS A 166 -3.25 28.55 -3.48
C LYS A 166 -2.40 27.55 -4.28
N PRO A 167 -2.77 27.25 -5.53
CA PRO A 167 -2.01 26.33 -6.40
C PRO A 167 -0.51 26.67 -6.53
N ASN A 168 -0.16 27.95 -6.70
CA ASN A 168 1.25 28.37 -6.78
C ASN A 168 2.01 28.14 -5.47
N GLU A 169 1.39 28.41 -4.32
CA GLU A 169 1.99 28.17 -3.00
C GLU A 169 2.17 26.65 -2.77
N PHE A 170 1.18 25.85 -3.15
CA PHE A 170 1.27 24.39 -3.14
C PHE A 170 2.45 23.90 -3.99
N LYS A 171 2.57 24.39 -5.24
CA LYS A 171 3.66 24.03 -6.15
C LYS A 171 5.02 24.35 -5.54
N GLU A 172 5.21 25.57 -5.05
CA GLU A 172 6.48 26.02 -4.47
C GLU A 172 6.90 25.16 -3.27
N ASP A 173 5.99 24.87 -2.35
CA ASP A 173 6.31 24.09 -1.16
C ASP A 173 6.53 22.60 -1.49
N TYR A 174 5.79 22.05 -2.45
CA TYR A 174 5.99 20.68 -2.94
C TYR A 174 7.36 20.52 -3.63
N GLU A 175 7.74 21.49 -4.47
CA GLU A 175 9.07 21.52 -5.12
C GLU A 175 10.20 21.64 -4.10
N LYS A 176 10.02 22.45 -3.03
CA LYS A 176 10.98 22.53 -1.92
C LYS A 176 11.13 21.20 -1.20
N ILE A 177 10.06 20.45 -0.95
CA ILE A 177 10.13 19.11 -0.36
C ILE A 177 11.01 18.20 -1.23
N ILE A 178 10.75 18.13 -2.52
CA ILE A 178 11.52 17.29 -3.45
C ILE A 178 12.98 17.70 -3.47
N LYS A 179 13.25 19.01 -3.58
CA LYS A 179 14.60 19.55 -3.56
C LYS A 179 15.34 19.18 -2.26
N ASN A 180 14.72 19.42 -1.11
CA ASN A 180 15.29 19.12 0.20
C ASN A 180 15.64 17.64 0.35
N LEU A 181 14.80 16.74 -0.16
CA LEU A 181 15.06 15.30 -0.14
C LEU A 181 16.23 14.90 -1.06
N LYS A 182 16.27 15.42 -2.29
CA LYS A 182 17.36 15.16 -3.26
C LYS A 182 18.71 15.73 -2.77
N GLU A 183 18.69 16.85 -2.06
CA GLU A 183 19.90 17.44 -1.46
C GLU A 183 20.47 16.56 -0.33
N ARG A 184 19.63 15.85 0.42
CA ARG A 184 20.05 14.94 1.51
C ARG A 184 20.55 13.60 0.97
N ASN A 185 19.92 13.07 -0.07
CA ASN A 185 20.35 11.85 -0.75
C ASN A 185 20.05 11.95 -2.24
N LYS A 186 21.12 12.05 -3.05
CA LYS A 186 21.00 12.12 -4.51
C LYS A 186 20.39 10.88 -5.15
N ASN A 187 20.45 9.74 -4.44
CA ASN A 187 19.93 8.45 -4.90
C ASN A 187 18.59 8.10 -4.24
N ILE A 188 17.94 9.06 -3.58
CA ILE A 188 16.60 8.86 -3.03
C ILE A 188 15.61 8.57 -4.16
N SER A 189 14.73 7.59 -3.96
CA SER A 189 13.52 7.47 -4.77
C SER A 189 12.39 8.25 -4.09
N ILE A 190 11.70 9.10 -4.85
CA ILE A 190 10.57 9.89 -4.36
C ILE A 190 9.35 9.43 -5.14
N VAL A 191 8.24 9.21 -4.44
CA VAL A 191 6.98 8.78 -5.02
C VAL A 191 5.87 9.74 -4.56
N PRO A 192 5.59 10.79 -5.36
CA PRO A 192 4.39 11.59 -5.22
C PRO A 192 3.15 10.71 -5.36
N ILE A 193 2.18 10.83 -4.45
CA ILE A 193 0.93 10.09 -4.50
C ILE A 193 -0.23 11.06 -4.69
N ILE A 194 -0.99 10.89 -5.78
CA ILE A 194 -2.29 11.56 -5.93
C ILE A 194 -3.31 10.78 -5.11
N GLU A 195 -3.92 11.44 -4.14
CA GLU A 195 -4.87 10.85 -3.20
C GLU A 195 -6.14 10.33 -3.88
N ASN A 196 -6.66 9.21 -3.40
CA ASN A 196 -7.87 8.57 -3.94
C ASN A 196 -9.10 9.50 -4.00
N SER A 197 -9.18 10.48 -3.09
CA SER A 197 -10.29 11.42 -2.96
C SER A 197 -10.33 12.47 -4.07
N LEU A 198 -9.20 12.72 -4.73
CA LEU A 198 -9.03 13.62 -5.87
C LEU A 198 -9.54 12.99 -7.17
N ARG A 199 -10.79 12.49 -7.14
CA ARG A 199 -11.44 11.64 -8.17
C ARG A 199 -11.52 12.25 -9.56
N LYS A 200 -11.25 13.54 -9.72
CA LYS A 200 -11.22 14.25 -10.99
C LYS A 200 -9.94 15.05 -11.08
N LYS A 201 -9.33 15.05 -12.26
CA LYS A 201 -8.22 15.95 -12.57
C LYS A 201 -8.62 17.39 -12.24
N ASN A 202 -7.72 18.07 -11.56
CA ASN A 202 -7.83 19.45 -11.15
C ASN A 202 -6.43 20.07 -11.15
N GLU A 203 -6.35 21.34 -10.78
CA GLU A 203 -5.09 22.08 -10.80
C GLU A 203 -4.01 21.44 -9.91
N TYR A 204 -4.35 20.95 -8.71
CA TYR A 204 -3.40 20.31 -7.79
C TYR A 204 -2.92 18.96 -8.31
N THR A 205 -3.79 18.14 -8.88
CA THR A 205 -3.36 16.86 -9.49
C THR A 205 -2.44 17.10 -10.68
N ASN A 206 -2.74 18.11 -11.51
CA ASN A 206 -1.89 18.46 -12.64
C ASN A 206 -0.53 18.97 -12.15
N LEU A 207 -0.50 19.78 -11.10
CA LEU A 207 0.75 20.23 -10.49
C LEU A 207 1.61 19.06 -9.97
N ILE A 208 1.00 18.07 -9.33
CA ILE A 208 1.72 16.87 -8.88
C ILE A 208 2.29 16.10 -10.08
N GLU A 209 1.51 15.94 -11.15
CA GLU A 209 1.95 15.29 -12.40
C GLU A 209 3.10 16.05 -13.07
N ASP A 210 2.96 17.38 -13.21
CA ASP A 210 3.94 18.26 -13.85
C ASP A 210 5.25 18.28 -13.04
N ILE A 211 5.18 18.41 -11.72
CA ILE A 211 6.35 18.33 -10.83
C ILE A 211 7.03 16.97 -10.97
N GLY A 212 6.26 15.89 -11.03
CA GLY A 212 6.78 14.55 -11.26
C GLY A 212 7.56 14.48 -12.57
N LYS A 213 6.95 14.94 -13.66
CA LYS A 213 7.56 15.00 -15.00
C LYS A 213 8.84 15.85 -15.02
N ASP A 214 8.80 17.06 -14.47
CA ASP A 214 9.92 18.00 -14.44
C ASP A 214 11.13 17.47 -13.65
N ASN A 215 10.90 16.49 -12.77
CA ASN A 215 11.91 15.88 -11.93
C ASN A 215 12.30 14.46 -12.33
N ASP A 216 11.76 13.94 -13.44
CA ASP A 216 11.88 12.53 -13.86
C ASP A 216 11.45 11.53 -12.76
N ILE A 217 10.33 11.87 -12.09
CA ILE A 217 9.76 11.11 -10.98
C ILE A 217 8.39 10.57 -11.40
N LYS A 218 8.19 9.27 -11.18
CA LYS A 218 6.89 8.63 -11.38
C LYS A 218 5.92 8.99 -10.24
N VAL A 219 4.75 9.47 -10.63
CA VAL A 219 3.61 9.75 -9.74
C VAL A 219 2.74 8.51 -9.60
N LEU A 220 2.35 8.18 -8.38
CA LEU A 220 1.39 7.13 -8.06
C LEU A 220 -0.03 7.70 -8.00
N ASP A 221 -0.81 7.50 -9.06
CA ASP A 221 -2.19 8.00 -9.13
C ASP A 221 -3.21 7.04 -8.50
N MET A 222 -3.45 7.21 -7.19
CA MET A 222 -4.44 6.40 -6.47
C MET A 222 -5.89 6.82 -6.76
N ALA A 223 -6.14 8.03 -7.27
CA ALA A 223 -7.47 8.42 -7.73
C ALA A 223 -7.90 7.57 -8.94
N THR A 224 -7.01 7.38 -9.91
CA THR A 224 -7.27 6.49 -11.05
C THR A 224 -7.41 5.03 -10.61
N VAL A 225 -6.57 4.55 -9.68
CA VAL A 225 -6.68 3.19 -9.14
C VAL A 225 -8.06 2.95 -8.53
N PHE A 226 -8.53 3.85 -7.66
CA PHE A 226 -9.83 3.70 -6.98
C PHE A 226 -11.02 3.83 -7.94
N THR A 227 -10.95 4.74 -8.90
CA THR A 227 -12.06 4.96 -9.86
C THR A 227 -12.18 3.86 -10.89
N LYS A 228 -11.08 3.16 -11.21
CA LYS A 228 -11.06 2.02 -12.15
C LYS A 228 -11.18 0.66 -11.45
N ASP A 229 -11.30 0.62 -10.12
CA ASP A 229 -11.50 -0.63 -9.40
C ASP A 229 -12.92 -1.18 -9.68
N PRO A 230 -13.10 -2.51 -9.85
CA PRO A 230 -14.41 -3.10 -10.03
C PRO A 230 -15.34 -2.94 -8.82
N ALA A 231 -14.78 -2.80 -7.61
CA ALA A 231 -15.57 -2.54 -6.42
C ALA A 231 -16.11 -1.10 -6.45
N PRO A 232 -17.36 -0.87 -6.02
CA PRO A 232 -17.88 0.49 -5.90
C PRO A 232 -16.99 1.32 -4.97
N TYR A 233 -16.70 2.58 -5.35
CA TYR A 233 -15.85 3.49 -4.57
C TYR A 233 -16.24 3.55 -3.08
N ALA A 234 -17.56 3.59 -2.79
CA ALA A 234 -18.08 3.61 -1.42
C ALA A 234 -17.80 2.33 -0.60
N LYS A 235 -17.36 1.23 -1.23
CA LYS A 235 -16.90 0.01 -0.56
C LYS A 235 -15.40 0.04 -0.25
N LEU A 236 -14.66 0.96 -0.86
CA LEU A 236 -13.22 1.14 -0.68
C LEU A 236 -12.89 2.26 0.31
N THR A 237 -13.86 3.13 0.60
CA THR A 237 -13.66 4.31 1.45
C THR A 237 -14.56 4.31 2.68
N THR A 238 -14.23 5.16 3.64
CA THR A 238 -15.11 5.54 4.74
C THR A 238 -16.28 6.42 4.25
N LYS A 239 -17.21 6.70 5.16
CA LYS A 239 -18.30 7.66 4.91
C LYS A 239 -17.71 9.03 4.61
N GLY A 240 -18.07 9.60 3.46
CA GLY A 240 -17.52 10.87 2.97
C GLY A 240 -16.56 10.69 1.79
N GLY A 241 -15.98 9.50 1.62
CA GLY A 241 -15.20 9.15 0.44
C GLY A 241 -13.79 9.77 0.37
N ILE A 242 -13.36 10.43 1.45
CA ILE A 242 -12.02 11.00 1.56
C ILE A 242 -11.04 9.88 1.88
N TYR A 243 -11.19 9.27 3.06
CA TYR A 243 -10.26 8.25 3.51
C TYR A 243 -10.62 6.84 3.04
N PRO A 244 -9.63 6.03 2.60
CA PRO A 244 -9.79 4.60 2.42
C PRO A 244 -10.27 3.89 3.70
N ASN A 245 -10.96 2.78 3.53
CA ASN A 245 -11.10 1.78 4.60
C ASN A 245 -10.01 0.69 4.43
N ASN A 246 -10.04 -0.39 5.21
CA ASN A 246 -9.04 -1.46 5.09
C ASN A 246 -8.91 -2.03 3.67
N VAL A 247 -10.03 -2.19 2.95
CA VAL A 247 -10.02 -2.69 1.57
C VAL A 247 -9.39 -1.65 0.64
N GLY A 248 -9.72 -0.37 0.81
CA GLY A 248 -9.05 0.69 0.05
C GLY A 248 -7.55 0.79 0.34
N TYR A 249 -7.11 0.64 1.59
CA TYR A 249 -5.68 0.63 1.93
C TYR A 249 -4.93 -0.57 1.38
N SER A 250 -5.61 -1.71 1.15
CA SER A 250 -5.02 -2.82 0.41
C SER A 250 -4.66 -2.44 -1.04
N LEU A 251 -5.37 -1.48 -1.65
CA LEU A 251 -5.01 -0.94 -2.96
C LEU A 251 -3.74 -0.07 -2.89
N TYR A 252 -3.60 0.77 -1.87
CA TYR A 252 -2.37 1.54 -1.64
C TYR A 252 -1.16 0.60 -1.49
N PHE A 253 -1.27 -0.37 -0.59
CA PHE A 253 -0.21 -1.36 -0.37
C PHE A 253 0.14 -2.12 -1.67
N SER A 254 -0.86 -2.67 -2.38
CA SER A 254 -0.61 -3.47 -3.59
C SER A 254 0.03 -2.67 -4.74
N ASN A 255 -0.35 -1.40 -4.91
CA ASN A 255 0.25 -0.56 -5.96
C ASN A 255 1.67 -0.12 -5.59
N ILE A 256 1.91 0.25 -4.34
CA ILE A 256 3.27 0.56 -3.83
C ILE A 256 4.18 -0.67 -3.96
N LYS A 257 3.67 -1.84 -3.55
CA LYS A 257 4.35 -3.13 -3.74
C LYS A 257 4.73 -3.34 -5.21
N SER A 258 3.78 -3.17 -6.12
CA SER A 258 3.98 -3.36 -7.57
C SER A 258 5.05 -2.41 -8.11
N LEU A 259 5.06 -1.16 -7.65
CA LEU A 259 6.08 -0.17 -8.02
C LEU A 259 7.47 -0.61 -7.59
N ILE A 260 7.63 -1.10 -6.34
CA ILE A 260 8.91 -1.60 -5.83
C ILE A 260 9.37 -2.81 -6.66
N GLU A 261 8.48 -3.78 -6.90
CA GLU A 261 8.80 -4.98 -7.69
C GLU A 261 9.22 -4.63 -9.13
N ALA A 262 8.54 -3.67 -9.77
CA ALA A 262 8.89 -3.19 -11.10
C ALA A 262 10.28 -2.54 -11.14
N ASN A 263 10.59 -1.68 -10.17
CA ASN A 263 11.91 -1.05 -10.08
C ASN A 263 13.02 -2.08 -9.80
N ILE A 264 12.78 -3.08 -8.94
CA ILE A 264 13.73 -4.17 -8.70
C ILE A 264 13.96 -5.01 -9.97
N ALA A 265 12.91 -5.27 -10.74
CA ALA A 265 13.00 -6.01 -11.99
C ALA A 265 13.84 -5.26 -13.03
N ALA A 266 13.71 -3.94 -13.12
CA ALA A 266 14.45 -3.06 -14.03
C ALA A 266 15.94 -2.89 -13.71
N LEU A 267 16.42 -3.40 -12.57
CA LEU A 267 17.86 -3.42 -12.22
C LEU A 267 18.64 -4.52 -12.97
N ASN A 268 17.98 -5.38 -13.75
CA ASN A 268 18.59 -6.52 -14.44
C ASN A 268 18.70 -6.28 -15.94
#